data_AF-A0A3D1T7Y2-F1
#
_entry.id   AF-A0A3D1T7Y2-F1
#
_cell.length_a   1.000
_cell.length_b   1.000
_cell.length_c   1.000
_cell.angle_alpha   90.00
_cell.angle_beta   90.00
_cell.angle_gamma   90.00
#
_symmetry.space_group_name_H-M   'P 1'
#
loop_
_entity.id
_entity.type
_entity.pdbx_description
1 polymer ?
#
loop_
_entity_poly.entity_id
_entity_poly.type
_entity_poly.pdbx_seq_one_letter_code
_entity_poly.pdbx_strand_id
1 'polypeptide(L)'
;MGPGLVESIYDGIQRPLDVIRDKTGDRINRGVEAPGINRERKWSFVPTVQIGAQVTGGDIIGIVQETVVVEHRIMVPPGVEGTIEEIKAGEFTVDQTIARIKTAVGTKDVTMLQRWPVRRGRPYREKKAPSEIMSTGQRVIDTF
;
A
#
# COMPACT_ATOMS: atom_id res chain seq x y z
N MET A 1 1.94 1.91 3.83
CA MET A 1 1.74 1.55 2.41
C MET A 1 0.33 1.05 2.25
N GLY A 2 -0.52 1.84 1.60
CA GLY A 2 -1.93 1.53 1.38
C GLY A 2 -2.58 2.64 0.56
N PRO A 3 -3.88 2.53 0.23
CA PRO A 3 -4.61 3.55 -0.52
C PRO A 3 -4.61 4.91 0.21
N GLY A 4 -4.46 6.00 -0.54
CA GLY A 4 -4.35 7.38 -0.05
C GLY A 4 -2.94 7.95 -0.06
N LEU A 5 -1.98 7.26 -0.67
CA LEU A 5 -0.60 7.74 -0.82
C LEU A 5 -0.42 8.61 -2.06
N VAL A 6 -1.11 8.30 -3.16
CA VAL A 6 -0.82 8.86 -4.49
C VAL A 6 -1.09 10.36 -4.57
N GLU A 7 -2.13 10.84 -3.89
CA GLU A 7 -2.55 12.24 -3.90
C GLU A 7 -1.92 13.08 -2.77
N SER A 8 -1.15 12.45 -1.87
CA SER A 8 -0.70 13.06 -0.63
C SER A 8 0.70 13.67 -0.75
N ILE A 9 0.91 14.84 -0.12
CA ILE A 9 2.20 15.53 -0.05
C ILE A 9 2.80 15.33 1.34
N TYR A 10 4.02 14.79 1.40
CA TYR A 10 4.66 14.40 2.65
C TYR A 10 5.93 15.18 2.96
N ASP A 11 6.27 15.24 4.24
CA ASP A 11 7.62 15.54 4.69
C ASP A 11 8.56 14.31 4.66
N GLY A 12 9.81 14.46 5.13
CA GLY A 12 10.81 13.40 5.13
C GLY A 12 10.52 12.19 6.03
N ILE A 13 9.49 12.23 6.88
CA ILE A 13 9.08 11.11 7.74
C ILE A 13 7.62 10.69 7.50
N GLN A 14 7.06 11.05 6.35
CA GLN A 14 5.71 10.67 5.92
C GLN A 14 4.58 11.30 6.75
N ARG A 15 4.72 12.56 7.18
CA ARG A 15 3.60 13.34 7.71
C ARG A 15 2.96 14.19 6.61
N PRO A 16 1.62 14.15 6.45
CA PRO A 16 0.92 14.89 5.40
C PRO A 16 0.95 16.40 5.69
N LEU A 17 1.46 17.19 4.74
CA LEU A 17 1.75 18.62 4.92
C LEU A 17 0.49 19.48 5.01
N ASP A 18 -0.55 19.13 4.27
CA ASP A 18 -1.87 19.76 4.33
C ASP A 18 -2.49 19.62 5.74
N VAL A 19 -2.51 18.40 6.28
CA VAL A 19 -3.03 18.13 7.63
C VAL A 19 -2.20 18.81 8.71
N ILE A 20 -0.87 18.90 8.54
CA ILE A 20 -0.01 19.63 9.46
C ILE A 20 -0.32 21.14 9.41
N ARG A 21 -0.41 21.72 8.21
CA ARG A 21 -0.70 23.14 8.02
C ARG A 21 -2.04 23.50 8.65
N ASP A 22 -3.06 22.67 8.46
CA ASP A 22 -4.39 22.93 9.03
C ASP A 22 -4.38 22.87 10.57
N LYS A 23 -3.40 22.17 11.18
CA LYS A 23 -3.20 22.11 12.64
C LYS A 23 -2.32 23.23 13.19
N THR A 24 -1.28 23.68 12.47
CA THR A 24 -0.26 24.59 13.02
C THR A 24 -0.05 25.90 12.26
N GLY A 25 -0.81 26.13 11.18
CA GLY A 25 -0.65 27.27 10.28
C GLY A 25 0.56 27.12 9.36
N ASP A 26 1.09 28.25 8.89
CA ASP A 26 2.11 28.30 7.83
C ASP A 26 3.49 27.76 8.24
N ARG A 27 3.71 27.52 9.55
CA ARG A 27 4.97 27.00 10.08
C ARG A 27 4.75 25.69 10.82
N ILE A 28 5.64 24.73 10.58
CA ILE A 28 5.62 23.43 11.23
C ILE A 28 6.27 23.53 12.61
N ASN A 29 5.46 23.43 13.65
CA ASN A 29 5.95 23.38 15.03
C ASN A 29 6.56 22.00 15.36
N ARG A 30 7.46 21.96 16.35
CA ARG A 30 8.01 20.68 16.84
C ARG A 30 6.92 19.88 17.57
N GLY A 31 6.97 18.56 17.45
CA GLY A 31 6.05 17.65 18.17
C GLY A 31 4.70 17.41 17.48
N VAL A 32 4.48 17.92 16.27
CA VAL A 32 3.24 17.66 15.53
C VAL A 32 3.24 16.25 14.95
N GLU A 33 2.24 15.47 15.35
CA GLU A 33 1.96 14.15 14.80
C GLU A 33 0.69 14.17 13.93
N ALA A 34 0.80 13.51 12.78
CA ALA A 34 -0.31 13.29 11.86
C ALA A 34 -0.15 11.90 11.23
N PRO A 35 -1.20 11.07 11.17
CA PRO A 35 -1.14 9.79 10.47
C PRO A 35 -0.76 9.99 9.00
N GLY A 36 0.17 9.18 8.48
CA GLY A 36 0.60 9.26 7.09
C GLY A 36 -0.51 8.99 6.06
N ILE A 37 -1.55 8.25 6.43
CA ILE A 37 -2.70 7.97 5.56
C ILE A 37 -3.95 8.27 6.37
N ASN A 38 -4.98 8.82 5.71
CA ASN A 38 -6.28 9.11 6.33
C ASN A 38 -6.95 7.81 6.80
N ARG A 39 -7.28 7.74 8.10
CA ARG A 39 -7.87 6.55 8.75
C ARG A 39 -9.39 6.48 8.65
N GLU A 40 -10.02 7.58 8.27
CA GLU A 40 -11.47 7.73 8.22
C GLU A 40 -12.01 7.58 6.79
N ARG A 41 -11.17 7.86 5.78
CA ARG A 41 -11.53 7.66 4.36
C ARG A 41 -11.83 6.18 4.10
N LYS A 42 -13.00 5.94 3.52
CA LYS A 42 -13.42 4.62 3.06
C LYS A 42 -12.99 4.40 1.61
N TRP A 43 -12.66 3.16 1.30
CA TRP A 43 -12.22 2.71 -0.01
C TRP A 43 -13.03 1.48 -0.42
N SER A 44 -13.49 1.47 -1.67
CA SER A 44 -14.16 0.31 -2.26
C SER A 44 -13.12 -0.75 -2.60
N PHE A 45 -13.10 -1.82 -1.82
CA PHE A 45 -12.23 -2.98 -2.02
C PHE A 45 -12.96 -4.07 -2.80
N VAL A 46 -12.31 -4.49 -3.90
CA VAL A 46 -12.77 -5.56 -4.78
C VAL A 46 -11.82 -6.75 -4.66
N PRO A 47 -12.24 -7.88 -4.08
CA PRO A 47 -11.39 -9.05 -3.96
C PRO A 47 -11.13 -9.70 -5.33
N THR A 48 -9.90 -10.14 -5.56
CA THR A 48 -9.48 -10.86 -6.80
C THR A 48 -9.31 -12.36 -6.59
N VAL A 49 -9.44 -12.82 -5.35
CA VAL A 49 -9.24 -14.21 -4.92
C VAL A 49 -10.44 -14.67 -4.10
N GLN A 50 -10.61 -15.99 -4.01
CA GLN A 50 -11.72 -16.62 -3.30
C GLN A 50 -11.25 -17.26 -1.99
N ILE A 51 -12.21 -17.52 -1.09
CA ILE A 51 -11.97 -18.29 0.13
C ILE A 51 -11.43 -19.68 -0.25
N GLY A 52 -10.40 -20.15 0.46
CA GLY A 52 -9.72 -21.41 0.18
C GLY A 52 -8.51 -21.28 -0.75
N ALA A 53 -8.25 -20.12 -1.36
CA ALA A 53 -7.06 -19.91 -2.17
C ALA A 53 -5.78 -19.94 -1.31
N GLN A 54 -4.75 -20.64 -1.80
CA GLN A 54 -3.41 -20.55 -1.22
C GLN A 54 -2.71 -19.29 -1.73
N VAL A 55 -2.12 -18.53 -0.81
CA VAL A 55 -1.44 -17.28 -1.10
C VAL A 55 -0.14 -17.16 -0.33
N THR A 56 0.79 -16.42 -0.90
CA THR A 56 2.13 -16.15 -0.38
C THR A 56 2.42 -14.65 -0.44
N GLY A 57 3.47 -14.22 0.26
CA GLY A 57 3.84 -12.80 0.33
C GLY A 57 4.06 -12.19 -1.06
N GLY A 58 3.30 -11.14 -1.37
CA GLY A 58 3.31 -10.47 -2.68
C GLY A 58 2.12 -10.81 -3.58
N ASP A 59 1.35 -11.86 -3.27
CA ASP A 59 0.16 -12.21 -4.05
C ASP A 59 -0.94 -11.15 -3.89
N ILE A 60 -1.65 -10.86 -4.98
CA ILE A 60 -2.72 -9.85 -5.01
C ILE A 60 -4.02 -10.49 -4.55
N ILE A 61 -4.57 -9.99 -3.45
CA ILE A 61 -5.83 -10.47 -2.88
C ILE A 61 -7.03 -9.58 -3.26
N GLY A 62 -6.77 -8.36 -3.71
CA GLY A 62 -7.79 -7.48 -4.24
C GLY A 62 -7.24 -6.16 -4.71
N ILE A 63 -8.14 -5.31 -5.16
CA ILE A 63 -7.83 -4.01 -5.74
C ILE A 63 -8.71 -2.93 -5.12
N VAL A 64 -8.17 -1.71 -5.11
CA VAL A 64 -8.87 -0.48 -4.76
C VAL A 64 -8.57 0.52 -5.85
N GLN A 65 -9.59 1.14 -6.44
CA GLN A 65 -9.37 2.26 -7.35
C GLN A 65 -8.99 3.50 -6.53
N GLU A 66 -7.70 3.87 -6.49
CA GLU A 66 -7.22 4.98 -5.67
C GLU A 66 -7.46 6.33 -6.35
N THR A 67 -7.14 6.42 -7.64
CA THR A 67 -7.41 7.58 -8.49
C THR A 67 -8.02 7.13 -9.81
N VAL A 68 -8.39 8.04 -10.71
CA VAL A 68 -8.92 7.69 -12.05
C VAL A 68 -7.93 6.84 -12.86
N VAL A 69 -6.62 7.01 -12.61
CA VAL A 69 -5.55 6.35 -13.37
C VAL A 69 -4.92 5.17 -12.61
N VAL A 70 -4.90 5.22 -11.28
CA VAL A 70 -4.13 4.27 -10.46
C VAL A 70 -5.06 3.27 -9.77
N GLU A 71 -4.94 2.02 -10.20
CA GLU A 71 -5.43 0.85 -9.48
C GLU A 71 -4.41 0.47 -8.39
N HIS A 72 -4.84 0.53 -7.13
CA HIS A 72 -4.04 0.11 -5.98
C HIS A 72 -4.24 -1.36 -5.70
N ARG A 73 -3.19 -2.16 -5.89
CA ARG A 73 -3.21 -3.60 -5.63
C ARG A 73 -2.91 -3.90 -4.17
N ILE A 74 -3.87 -4.53 -3.51
CA ILE A 74 -3.72 -5.03 -2.15
C ILE A 74 -3.05 -6.39 -2.20
N MET A 75 -1.82 -6.45 -1.69
CA MET A 75 -1.00 -7.65 -1.70
C MET A 75 -0.91 -8.29 -0.32
N VAL A 76 -0.61 -9.58 -0.25
CA VAL A 76 -0.26 -10.25 1.01
C VAL A 76 1.07 -9.68 1.53
N PRO A 77 1.17 -9.31 2.83
CA PRO A 77 2.42 -8.82 3.39
C PRO A 77 3.57 -9.82 3.25
N PRO A 78 4.83 -9.37 3.05
CA PRO A 78 5.96 -10.29 2.97
C PRO A 78 6.12 -11.14 4.24
N GLY A 79 6.44 -12.42 4.05
CA GLY A 79 6.57 -13.39 5.16
C GLY A 79 5.25 -13.92 5.70
N VAL A 80 4.14 -13.70 5.00
CA VAL A 80 2.85 -14.32 5.28
C VAL A 80 2.52 -15.29 4.15
N GLU A 81 2.22 -16.53 4.52
CA GLU A 81 1.80 -17.58 3.59
C GLU A 81 0.73 -18.44 4.26
N GLY A 82 -0.21 -18.93 3.47
CA GLY A 82 -1.30 -19.77 3.98
C GLY A 82 -2.52 -19.74 3.09
N THR A 83 -3.66 -20.09 3.68
CA THR A 83 -4.94 -20.19 2.97
C THR A 83 -5.87 -19.06 3.38
N ILE A 84 -6.56 -18.45 2.43
CA ILE A 84 -7.58 -17.44 2.71
C ILE A 84 -8.77 -18.08 3.41
N GLU A 85 -8.99 -17.70 4.66
CA GLU A 85 -10.10 -18.15 5.48
C GLU A 85 -11.34 -17.26 5.30
N GLU A 86 -11.10 -15.95 5.18
CA GLU A 86 -12.15 -14.95 5.02
C GLU A 86 -11.65 -13.86 4.08
N ILE A 87 -12.50 -13.39 3.17
CA ILE A 87 -12.26 -12.20 2.35
C ILE A 87 -13.58 -11.46 2.14
N LYS A 88 -13.57 -10.14 2.32
CA LYS A 88 -14.77 -9.30 2.24
C LYS A 88 -14.69 -8.39 1.03
N ALA A 89 -15.82 -8.09 0.41
CA ALA A 89 -15.95 -7.05 -0.60
C ALA A 89 -16.77 -5.88 -0.02
N GLY A 90 -16.50 -4.66 -0.47
CA GLY A 90 -17.25 -3.47 -0.07
C GLY A 90 -16.38 -2.30 0.35
N GLU A 91 -16.97 -1.35 1.06
CA GLU A 91 -16.27 -0.14 1.51
C GLU A 91 -15.67 -0.31 2.91
N PHE A 92 -14.37 -0.11 3.01
CA PHE A 92 -13.65 -0.22 4.27
C PHE A 92 -12.65 0.92 4.46
N THR A 93 -12.34 1.25 5.71
CA THR A 93 -11.18 2.11 6.00
C THR A 93 -9.89 1.31 5.95
N VAL A 94 -8.76 2.00 5.87
CA VAL A 94 -7.44 1.34 5.72
C VAL A 94 -7.02 0.48 6.93
N ASP A 95 -7.66 0.67 8.10
CA ASP A 95 -7.43 -0.12 9.32
C ASP A 95 -8.37 -1.31 9.48
N GLN A 96 -9.44 -1.38 8.69
CA GLN A 96 -10.38 -2.48 8.78
C GLN A 96 -9.80 -3.75 8.14
N THR A 97 -10.03 -4.89 8.79
CA THR A 97 -9.63 -6.21 8.28
C THR A 97 -10.48 -6.59 7.08
N ILE A 98 -9.83 -6.78 5.94
CA ILE A 98 -10.46 -7.14 4.66
C ILE A 98 -10.27 -8.61 4.30
N ALA A 99 -9.22 -9.25 4.84
CA ALA A 99 -8.98 -10.67 4.66
C ALA A 99 -8.33 -11.30 5.90
N ARG A 100 -8.56 -12.59 6.10
CA ARG A 100 -7.89 -13.42 7.10
C ARG A 100 -7.19 -14.57 6.41
N ILE A 101 -5.90 -14.74 6.73
CA ILE A 101 -5.06 -15.80 6.17
C ILE A 101 -4.72 -16.77 7.30
N LYS A 102 -5.09 -18.02 7.14
CA LYS A 102 -4.72 -19.11 8.03
C LYS A 102 -3.31 -19.58 7.67
N THR A 103 -2.34 -19.18 8.49
CA THR A 103 -0.94 -19.58 8.37
C THR A 103 -0.66 -20.80 9.25
N ALA A 104 0.51 -21.44 9.10
CA ALA A 104 0.92 -22.55 9.97
C ALA A 104 1.05 -22.17 11.45
N VAL A 105 1.28 -20.88 11.75
CA VAL A 105 1.50 -20.35 13.11
C VAL A 105 0.20 -19.80 13.72
N GLY A 106 -0.85 -19.62 12.92
CA GLY A 106 -2.14 -19.07 13.33
C GLY A 106 -2.82 -18.22 12.25
N THR A 107 -4.00 -17.69 12.54
CA THR A 107 -4.73 -16.79 11.64
C THR A 107 -4.16 -15.37 11.73
N LYS A 108 -3.91 -14.75 10.57
CA LYS A 108 -3.37 -13.40 10.45
C LYS A 108 -4.34 -12.50 9.69
N ASP A 109 -4.70 -11.40 10.34
CA ASP A 109 -5.56 -10.38 9.76
C ASP A 109 -4.76 -9.51 8.77
N VAL A 110 -5.37 -9.25 7.61
CA VAL A 110 -4.84 -8.40 6.56
C VAL A 110 -5.77 -7.20 6.39
N THR A 111 -5.20 -6.01 6.50
CA THR A 111 -5.85 -4.73 6.21
C THR A 111 -5.30 -4.17 4.91
N MET A 112 -5.89 -3.08 4.40
CA MET A 112 -5.34 -2.39 3.22
C MET A 112 -4.02 -1.67 3.50
N LEU A 113 -3.68 -1.45 4.78
CA LEU A 113 -2.46 -0.78 5.18
C LEU A 113 -1.38 -1.76 5.66
N GLN A 114 -0.21 -1.67 5.04
CA GLN A 114 1.00 -2.33 5.51
C GLN A 114 2.04 -1.34 6.03
N ARG A 115 2.70 -1.70 7.13
CA ARG A 115 3.87 -0.98 7.64
C ARG A 115 5.13 -1.69 7.20
N TRP A 116 6.15 -0.93 6.80
CA TRP A 116 7.44 -1.47 6.41
C TRP A 116 8.58 -0.59 6.90
N PRO A 117 9.63 -1.15 7.52
CA PRO A 117 10.77 -0.36 7.99
C PRO A 117 11.56 0.21 6.81
N VAL A 118 11.66 1.54 6.73
CA VAL A 118 12.25 2.27 5.59
C VAL A 118 13.73 1.95 5.34
N ARG A 119 14.45 1.50 6.36
CA ARG A 119 15.88 1.11 6.27
C ARG A 119 16.11 -0.34 5.86
N ARG A 120 15.04 -1.12 5.65
CA ARG A 120 15.12 -2.51 5.18
C ARG A 120 14.56 -2.56 3.76
N GLY A 121 15.36 -3.03 2.80
CA GLY A 121 14.87 -3.28 1.45
C GLY A 121 13.67 -4.25 1.46
N ARG A 122 12.64 -3.97 0.65
CA ARG A 122 11.54 -4.92 0.47
C ARG A 122 12.06 -6.17 -0.25
N PRO A 123 11.65 -7.38 0.17
CA PRO A 123 12.09 -8.60 -0.48
C PRO A 123 11.53 -8.70 -1.89
N TYR A 124 12.28 -9.36 -2.77
CA TYR A 124 11.91 -9.66 -4.14
C TYR A 124 12.52 -11.02 -4.51
N ARG A 125 11.99 -11.68 -5.55
CA ARG A 125 12.43 -13.02 -5.96
C ARG A 125 13.82 -13.03 -6.60
N GLU A 126 14.04 -12.14 -7.55
CA GLU A 126 15.29 -12.07 -8.32
C GLU A 126 15.52 -10.63 -8.81
N LYS A 127 16.79 -10.21 -8.88
CA LYS A 127 17.18 -8.94 -9.50
C LYS A 127 17.56 -9.19 -10.95
N LYS A 128 16.70 -8.78 -11.88
CA LYS A 128 16.97 -8.87 -13.32
C LYS A 128 17.89 -7.73 -13.78
N ALA A 129 18.71 -8.00 -14.79
CA ALA A 129 19.44 -6.95 -15.49
C ALA A 129 18.46 -6.07 -16.29
N PRO A 130 18.64 -4.74 -16.33
CA PRO A 130 17.76 -3.86 -17.08
C PRO A 130 17.94 -4.10 -18.58
N SER A 131 16.86 -4.49 -19.25
CA SER A 131 16.82 -4.75 -20.70
C SER A 131 15.88 -3.80 -21.46
N GLU A 132 14.97 -3.15 -20.75
CA GLU A 132 13.98 -2.23 -21.32
C GLU A 132 14.35 -0.78 -21.03
N ILE A 133 14.18 0.08 -22.03
CA ILE A 133 14.45 1.53 -21.92
C ILE A 133 13.24 2.20 -21.29
N MET A 134 13.46 3.06 -20.30
CA MET A 134 12.45 3.99 -19.79
C MET A 134 12.36 5.18 -20.74
N SER A 135 11.36 5.22 -21.62
CA SER A 135 11.19 6.36 -22.53
C SER A 135 10.86 7.62 -21.76
N THR A 136 11.71 8.63 -21.91
CA THR A 136 11.53 9.94 -21.29
C THR A 136 10.82 10.92 -22.23
N GLY A 137 10.79 10.62 -23.53
CA GLY A 137 10.34 11.52 -24.59
C GLY A 137 11.38 12.60 -24.92
N GLN A 138 12.52 12.64 -24.23
CA GLN A 138 13.60 13.57 -24.48
C GLN A 138 14.64 12.92 -25.39
N ARG A 139 14.78 13.42 -26.61
CA ARG A 139 15.66 12.83 -27.64
C ARG A 139 17.10 12.63 -27.16
N VAL A 140 17.65 13.57 -26.39
CA VAL A 140 19.03 13.49 -25.90
C VAL A 140 19.24 12.36 -24.90
N ILE A 141 18.23 12.01 -24.09
CA ILE A 141 18.31 10.92 -23.11
C ILE A 141 17.93 9.58 -23.76
N ASP A 142 16.94 9.59 -24.66
CA ASP A 142 16.42 8.34 -25.25
C ASP A 142 17.31 7.79 -26.38
N THR A 143 18.19 8.62 -26.97
CA THR A 143 19.02 8.23 -28.14
C THR A 143 20.49 7.99 -27.79
N PHE A 144 21.05 8.74 -26.83
CA PHE A 144 22.47 8.74 -26.48
C PHE A 144 22.69 8.22 -25.06
#